data_AF-A0A7C5QCU9-F1
#
_entry.id   AF-A0A7C5QCU9-F1
#
_cell.length_a   1.000
_cell.length_b   1.000
_cell.length_c   1.000
_cell.angle_alpha   90.00
_cell.angle_beta   90.00
_cell.angle_gamma   90.00
#
_symmetry.space_group_name_H-M   'P 1'
#
loop_
_entity.id
_entity.type
_entity.pdbx_description
1 polymer ?
#
loop_
_entity_poly.entity_id
_entity_poly.type
_entity_poly.pdbx_seq_one_letter_code
_entity_poly.pdbx_strand_id
1 'polypeptide(L)'
;MVIDEINRGNISKVFGELITLIEPDKRLGAANEIKVTLPYSGEEFGVPANLLIIGTMNTADRSIALLDVALRRRFTPTSLSGFTFVELMPQPELLGKVAGVPLGQLLTALNRKLEAYLDRDHQIGHSYFMGLSDVADLRFVWEHKVMPLLQEYFYGDGEKLLSVLGRAFVQTEKIEVGAGDSVEERTVYRPNLPAKDEEFVEALKELAMG
;
A
#
# COMPACT_ATOMS: atom_id res chain seq x y z
N MET A 1 -7.39 10.39 -19.76
CA MET A 1 -8.21 9.43 -19.01
C MET A 1 -7.43 8.99 -17.79
N VAL A 2 -8.05 9.01 -16.62
CA VAL A 2 -7.44 8.52 -15.37
C VAL A 2 -8.19 7.26 -14.95
N ILE A 3 -7.46 6.20 -14.61
CA ILE A 3 -8.01 4.94 -14.10
C ILE A 3 -7.43 4.71 -12.72
N ASP A 4 -8.29 4.79 -11.70
CA ASP A 4 -7.88 4.55 -10.32
C ASP A 4 -7.92 3.04 -10.02
N GLU A 5 -6.94 2.56 -9.26
CA GLU A 5 -6.80 1.15 -8.84
C GLU A 5 -6.98 0.16 -10.00
N ILE A 6 -6.18 0.36 -11.06
CA ILE A 6 -6.29 -0.41 -12.30
C ILE A 6 -6.14 -1.93 -12.05
N ASN A 7 -5.44 -2.32 -10.98
CA ASN A 7 -5.26 -3.70 -10.53
C ASN A 7 -6.42 -4.26 -9.70
N ARG A 8 -7.58 -3.61 -9.61
CA ARG A 8 -8.79 -4.19 -8.99
C ARG A 8 -9.78 -4.73 -10.00
N GLY A 9 -9.58 -4.45 -11.29
CA GLY A 9 -10.38 -5.01 -12.38
C GLY A 9 -9.66 -6.13 -13.13
N ASN A 10 -10.41 -7.01 -13.78
CA ASN A 10 -9.84 -7.93 -14.76
C ASN A 10 -9.48 -7.14 -16.04
N ILE A 11 -8.30 -6.51 -16.04
CA ILE A 11 -7.83 -5.68 -17.16
C ILE A 11 -7.85 -6.47 -18.47
N SER A 12 -7.47 -7.75 -18.48
CA SER A 12 -7.48 -8.55 -19.72
C SER A 12 -8.88 -8.64 -20.33
N LYS A 13 -9.93 -8.74 -19.51
CA LYS A 13 -11.33 -8.75 -19.95
C LYS A 13 -11.83 -7.35 -20.33
N VAL A 14 -11.39 -6.31 -19.61
CA VAL A 14 -11.81 -4.92 -19.83
C VAL A 14 -11.17 -4.33 -21.08
N PHE A 15 -9.86 -4.53 -21.24
CA PHE A 15 -9.11 -4.02 -22.36
C PHE A 15 -9.16 -4.96 -23.56
N GLY A 16 -9.20 -6.29 -23.38
CA GLY A 16 -9.28 -7.24 -24.49
C GLY A 16 -8.25 -6.93 -25.58
N GLU A 17 -8.73 -6.60 -26.79
CA GLU A 17 -7.91 -6.25 -27.95
C GLU A 17 -7.32 -4.83 -27.88
N LEU A 18 -7.88 -3.94 -27.04
CA LEU A 18 -7.43 -2.56 -26.86
C LEU A 18 -6.02 -2.49 -26.26
N ILE A 19 -5.55 -3.52 -25.56
CA ILE A 19 -4.20 -3.55 -24.97
C ILE A 19 -3.10 -3.38 -26.03
N THR A 20 -3.38 -3.77 -27.27
CA THR A 20 -2.47 -3.61 -28.40
C THR A 20 -2.60 -2.23 -29.04
N LEU A 21 -3.81 -1.66 -29.09
CA LEU A 21 -4.08 -0.36 -29.71
C LEU A 21 -3.56 0.82 -28.90
N ILE A 22 -3.38 0.64 -27.59
CA ILE A 22 -2.89 1.70 -26.72
C ILE A 22 -1.37 1.94 -26.88
N GLU A 23 -0.64 1.03 -27.54
CA GLU A 23 0.78 1.21 -27.89
C GLU A 23 0.95 2.39 -28.88
N PRO A 24 1.88 3.34 -28.66
CA PRO A 24 1.96 4.58 -29.41
C PRO A 24 2.10 4.41 -30.92
N ASP A 25 2.84 3.41 -31.37
CA ASP A 25 3.08 3.15 -32.79
C ASP A 25 1.87 2.55 -33.51
N LYS A 26 0.87 2.06 -32.76
CA LYS A 26 -0.35 1.42 -33.26
C LYS A 26 -1.60 2.28 -33.20
N ARG A 27 -1.48 3.50 -32.67
CA ARG A 27 -2.58 4.48 -32.59
C ARG A 27 -2.91 5.07 -33.96
N LEU A 28 -4.09 5.68 -34.06
CA LEU A 28 -4.51 6.41 -35.24
C LEU A 28 -3.51 7.52 -35.57
N GLY A 29 -3.04 7.55 -36.82
CA GLY A 29 -2.02 8.47 -37.34
C GLY A 29 -0.58 8.08 -37.03
N ALA A 30 -0.32 6.91 -36.43
CA ALA A 30 1.03 6.41 -36.16
C ALA A 30 1.55 5.47 -37.27
N ALA A 31 2.84 5.16 -37.23
CA ALA A 31 3.53 4.41 -38.29
C ALA A 31 2.94 3.00 -38.54
N ASN A 32 2.45 2.34 -37.50
CA ASN A 32 1.87 1.00 -37.55
C ASN A 32 0.39 1.03 -37.12
N GLU A 33 -0.38 2.05 -37.54
CA GLU A 33 -1.81 2.20 -37.18
C GLU A 33 -2.58 0.88 -37.28
N ILE A 34 -3.25 0.49 -36.19
CA ILE A 34 -4.13 -0.68 -36.14
C ILE A 34 -5.53 -0.22 -35.78
N LYS A 35 -6.53 -0.82 -36.45
CA LYS A 35 -7.94 -0.76 -36.07
C LYS A 35 -8.44 -2.17 -35.78
N VAL A 36 -9.39 -2.28 -34.87
CA VAL A 36 -10.10 -3.53 -34.55
C VAL A 36 -11.57 -3.38 -34.86
N THR A 37 -12.23 -4.49 -35.18
CA THR A 37 -13.68 -4.51 -35.37
C THR A 37 -14.34 -4.85 -34.05
N LEU A 38 -15.17 -3.94 -33.52
CA LEU A 38 -15.84 -4.15 -32.24
C LEU A 38 -16.85 -5.30 -32.34
N PRO A 39 -16.84 -6.27 -31.40
CA PRO A 39 -17.64 -7.49 -31.52
C PRO A 39 -19.16 -7.25 -31.40
N TYR A 40 -19.58 -6.15 -30.77
CA TYR A 40 -20.99 -5.85 -30.57
C TYR A 40 -21.59 -4.93 -31.64
N SER A 41 -20.86 -3.87 -32.04
CA SER A 41 -21.33 -2.92 -33.05
C SER A 41 -20.91 -3.28 -34.48
N GLY A 42 -19.84 -4.07 -34.64
CA GLY A 42 -19.22 -4.35 -35.94
C GLY A 42 -18.46 -3.16 -36.52
N GLU A 43 -18.33 -2.06 -35.77
CA GLU A 43 -17.64 -0.86 -36.23
C GLU A 43 -16.13 -0.99 -36.08
N GLU A 44 -15.39 -0.35 -36.99
CA GLU A 44 -13.94 -0.20 -36.84
C GLU A 44 -13.62 0.84 -35.75
N PHE A 45 -12.74 0.45 -34.85
CA PHE A 45 -12.29 1.28 -33.74
C PHE A 45 -10.76 1.34 -33.70
N GLY A 46 -10.23 2.54 -33.48
CA GLY A 46 -8.81 2.77 -33.23
C GLY A 46 -8.61 3.81 -32.13
N VAL A 47 -7.50 3.72 -31.41
CA VAL A 47 -7.18 4.65 -30.31
C VAL A 47 -6.49 5.89 -30.89
N PRO A 48 -6.95 7.11 -30.62
CA PRO A 48 -6.34 8.31 -31.17
C PRO A 48 -5.02 8.66 -30.46
N ALA A 49 -4.09 9.26 -31.20
CA ALA A 49 -2.76 9.62 -30.68
C ALA A 49 -2.81 10.57 -29.47
N ASN A 50 -3.82 11.43 -29.38
CA ASN A 50 -3.99 12.41 -28.31
C ASN A 50 -4.56 11.83 -27.00
N LEU A 51 -4.82 10.52 -26.91
CA LEU A 51 -5.31 9.90 -25.68
C LEU A 51 -4.16 9.60 -24.70
N LEU A 52 -4.09 10.34 -23.59
CA LEU A 52 -3.22 9.99 -22.46
C LEU A 52 -3.98 9.14 -21.44
N ILE A 53 -3.40 8.00 -21.05
CA ILE A 53 -3.93 7.11 -20.01
C ILE A 53 -2.99 7.15 -18.81
N ILE A 54 -3.53 7.50 -17.64
CA ILE A 54 -2.81 7.48 -16.36
C ILE A 54 -3.51 6.48 -15.47
N GLY A 55 -2.79 5.47 -14.98
CA GLY A 55 -3.31 4.45 -14.07
C GLY A 55 -2.63 4.54 -12.71
N THR A 56 -3.39 4.43 -11.63
CA THR A 56 -2.84 4.18 -10.28
C THR A 56 -2.96 2.69 -9.96
N MET A 57 -2.06 2.18 -9.13
CA MET A 57 -2.04 0.79 -8.72
C MET A 57 -1.61 0.70 -7.25
N ASN A 58 -2.36 -0.06 -6.45
CA ASN A 58 -1.94 -0.41 -5.10
C ASN A 58 -1.09 -1.69 -5.14
N THR A 59 0.20 -1.61 -4.82
CA THR A 59 1.10 -2.78 -4.91
C THR A 59 0.89 -3.80 -3.80
N ALA A 60 0.28 -3.42 -2.67
CA ALA A 60 -0.08 -4.34 -1.59
C ALA A 60 -1.19 -5.33 -1.98
N ASP A 61 -2.03 -4.99 -2.97
CA ASP A 61 -3.13 -5.83 -3.42
C ASP A 61 -2.65 -6.99 -4.30
N ARG A 62 -2.39 -8.14 -3.67
CA ARG A 62 -1.93 -9.38 -4.34
C ARG A 62 -3.00 -10.08 -5.20
N SER A 63 -4.24 -9.59 -5.22
CA SER A 63 -5.40 -10.25 -5.85
C SER A 63 -5.27 -10.41 -7.38
N ILE A 64 -4.33 -9.73 -8.04
CA ILE A 64 -4.14 -9.81 -9.51
C ILE A 64 -2.65 -9.93 -9.92
N ALA A 65 -1.88 -10.79 -9.24
CA ALA A 65 -0.47 -11.05 -9.56
C ALA A 65 -0.19 -11.53 -11.01
N LEU A 66 -1.18 -12.08 -11.72
CA LEU A 66 -1.03 -12.60 -13.09
C LEU A 66 -1.05 -11.51 -14.18
N LEU A 67 -1.66 -10.37 -13.89
CA LEU A 67 -1.72 -9.23 -14.81
C LEU A 67 -0.38 -8.49 -14.91
N ASP A 68 0.38 -8.58 -13.82
CA ASP A 68 1.60 -7.84 -13.56
C ASP A 68 2.71 -8.18 -14.57
N VAL A 69 2.83 -9.44 -15.00
CA VAL A 69 3.91 -9.84 -15.93
C VAL A 69 3.69 -9.32 -17.35
N ALA A 70 2.46 -9.40 -17.88
CA ALA A 70 2.16 -9.01 -19.25
C ALA A 70 2.15 -7.48 -19.43
N LEU A 71 1.65 -6.75 -18.42
CA LEU A 71 1.74 -5.30 -18.38
C LEU A 71 3.17 -4.85 -18.06
N ARG A 72 3.85 -5.30 -16.99
CA ARG A 72 5.23 -4.85 -16.72
C ARG A 72 6.17 -5.07 -17.90
N ARG A 73 6.06 -6.19 -18.62
CA ARG A 73 6.89 -6.44 -19.82
C ARG A 73 6.63 -5.45 -20.97
N ARG A 74 5.43 -4.89 -21.08
CA ARG A 74 5.03 -3.91 -22.11
C ARG A 74 5.15 -2.46 -21.64
N PHE A 75 5.46 -2.21 -20.37
CA PHE A 75 5.42 -0.88 -19.74
C PHE A 75 6.76 -0.60 -19.01
N THR A 76 7.84 -1.24 -19.46
CA THR A 76 9.19 -0.97 -18.96
C THR A 76 9.69 0.41 -19.44
N PRO A 77 10.40 1.17 -18.60
CA PRO A 77 10.88 2.53 -18.94
C PRO A 77 11.78 2.60 -20.19
N THR A 78 12.40 1.48 -20.55
CA THR A 78 13.31 1.32 -21.70
C THR A 78 12.62 0.82 -22.96
N SER A 79 11.34 0.46 -22.90
CA SER A 79 10.57 0.02 -24.06
C SER A 79 9.93 1.21 -24.77
N LEU A 80 10.11 1.29 -26.09
CA LEU A 80 9.47 2.26 -26.99
C LEU A 80 7.92 2.17 -27.01
N SER A 81 7.32 1.37 -26.14
CA SER A 81 5.87 1.13 -26.04
C SER A 81 5.09 2.26 -25.34
N GLY A 82 5.72 3.39 -25.03
CA GLY A 82 5.07 4.64 -24.56
C GLY A 82 4.22 4.55 -23.30
N PHE A 83 4.52 3.57 -22.45
CA PHE A 83 4.04 3.53 -21.09
C PHE A 83 5.20 3.57 -20.11
N THR A 84 5.07 4.38 -19.06
CA THR A 84 6.07 4.52 -18.01
C THR A 84 5.45 4.13 -16.69
N PHE A 85 5.95 3.05 -16.08
CA PHE A 85 5.67 2.76 -14.68
C PHE A 85 6.56 3.65 -13.81
N VAL A 86 5.91 4.50 -13.01
CA VAL A 86 6.56 5.30 -11.98
C VAL A 86 6.13 4.73 -10.64
N GLU A 87 7.07 4.09 -9.96
CA GLU A 87 6.86 3.62 -8.59
C GLU A 87 6.91 4.83 -7.64
N LEU A 88 5.86 5.00 -6.84
CA LEU A 88 5.77 6.07 -5.85
C LEU A 88 6.04 5.51 -4.46
N MET A 89 7.26 5.73 -3.98
CA MET A 89 7.68 5.33 -2.63
C MET A 89 7.17 6.34 -1.59
N PRO A 90 6.99 5.92 -0.32
CA PRO A 90 6.77 6.87 0.77
C PRO A 90 7.89 7.92 0.82
N GLN A 91 7.54 9.18 1.14
CA GLN A 91 8.46 10.31 1.20
C GLN A 91 8.45 10.90 2.62
N PRO A 92 9.20 10.30 3.57
CA PRO A 92 9.24 10.77 4.96
C PRO A 92 9.72 12.22 5.10
N GLU A 93 10.46 12.74 4.12
CA GLU A 93 11.03 14.09 4.11
C GLU A 93 9.95 15.18 3.99
N LEU A 94 8.76 14.82 3.51
CA LEU A 94 7.60 15.72 3.44
C LEU A 94 6.93 15.93 4.81
N LEU A 95 7.32 15.15 5.82
CA LEU A 95 6.69 15.17 7.13
C LEU A 95 7.46 16.04 8.13
N GLY A 96 6.73 16.84 8.88
CA GLY A 96 7.26 17.69 9.93
C GLY A 96 7.32 17.01 11.30
N LYS A 97 7.14 17.82 12.34
CA LYS A 97 7.02 17.38 13.73
C LYS A 97 5.65 17.74 14.27
N VAL A 98 5.05 16.84 15.04
CA VAL A 98 3.81 17.10 15.79
C VAL A 98 4.07 16.74 17.25
N ALA A 99 3.82 17.69 18.15
CA ALA A 99 4.07 17.52 19.59
C ALA A 99 5.47 16.98 19.95
N GLY A 100 6.48 17.34 19.14
CA GLY A 100 7.86 16.89 19.31
C GLY A 100 8.17 15.51 18.70
N VAL A 101 7.20 14.78 18.17
CA VAL A 101 7.42 13.52 17.44
C VAL A 101 7.93 13.83 16.02
N PRO A 102 9.11 13.33 15.62
CA PRO A 102 9.61 13.45 14.25
C PRO A 102 8.90 12.45 13.32
N LEU A 103 7.82 12.87 12.67
CA LEU A 103 6.95 11.99 11.88
C LEU A 103 7.69 11.33 10.70
N GLY A 104 8.65 12.03 10.08
CA GLY A 104 9.51 11.44 9.05
C GLY A 104 10.34 10.27 9.59
N GLN A 105 10.99 10.44 10.74
CA GLN A 105 11.79 9.37 11.37
C GLN A 105 10.90 8.21 11.82
N LEU A 106 9.73 8.51 12.39
CA LEU A 106 8.74 7.50 12.76
C LEU A 106 8.34 6.64 11.55
N LEU A 107 7.99 7.28 10.44
CA LEU A 107 7.59 6.59 9.22
C LEU A 107 8.73 5.73 8.67
N THR A 108 9.96 6.27 8.63
CA THR A 108 11.14 5.52 8.19
C THR A 108 11.40 4.30 9.07
N ALA A 109 11.36 4.45 10.39
CA ALA A 109 11.57 3.35 11.33
C ALA A 109 10.51 2.26 11.18
N LEU A 110 9.23 2.64 11.10
CA LEU A 110 8.13 1.72 10.84
C LEU A 110 8.31 0.97 9.51
N ASN A 111 8.54 1.69 8.41
CA ASN A 111 8.67 1.08 7.09
C ASN A 111 9.87 0.14 7.00
N ARG A 112 10.97 0.44 7.70
CA ARG A 112 12.13 -0.47 7.78
C ARG A 112 11.78 -1.79 8.46
N LYS A 113 10.98 -1.74 9.54
CA LYS A 113 10.53 -2.97 10.23
C LYS A 113 9.53 -3.74 9.37
N LEU A 114 8.59 -3.05 8.73
CA LEU A 114 7.61 -3.68 7.83
C LEU A 114 8.29 -4.40 6.67
N GLU A 115 9.27 -3.76 6.03
CA GLU A 115 10.04 -4.38 4.95
C GLU A 115 10.83 -5.61 5.43
N ALA A 116 11.32 -5.60 6.67
CA ALA A 116 12.05 -6.74 7.24
C ALA A 116 11.15 -7.94 7.60
N TYR A 117 9.91 -7.71 8.05
CA TYR A 117 8.99 -8.77 8.46
C TYR A 117 8.02 -9.22 7.36
N LEU A 118 7.76 -8.37 6.37
CA LEU A 118 6.82 -8.61 5.27
C LEU A 118 7.55 -8.49 3.92
N ASP A 119 7.45 -7.32 3.28
CA ASP A 119 8.14 -6.96 2.04
C ASP A 119 8.01 -5.43 1.80
N ARG A 120 8.57 -4.96 0.69
CA ARG A 120 8.56 -3.54 0.30
C ARG A 120 7.16 -2.99 -0.02
N ASP A 121 6.22 -3.83 -0.45
CA ASP A 121 4.88 -3.40 -0.88
C ASP A 121 3.95 -3.12 0.32
N HIS A 122 4.34 -3.51 1.52
CA HIS A 122 3.62 -3.23 2.78
C HIS A 122 4.09 -1.96 3.49
N GLN A 123 4.88 -1.12 2.83
CA GLN A 123 5.29 0.16 3.42
C GLN A 123 4.09 1.12 3.54
N ILE A 124 4.04 1.83 4.67
CA ILE A 124 3.03 2.85 4.95
C ILE A 124 3.37 4.12 4.17
N GLY A 125 2.35 4.70 3.53
CA GLY A 125 2.46 5.98 2.83
C GLY A 125 2.53 7.18 3.77
N HIS A 126 3.24 8.23 3.36
CA HIS A 126 3.36 9.48 4.11
C HIS A 126 2.04 10.25 4.24
N SER A 127 1.05 9.97 3.38
CA SER A 127 -0.27 10.61 3.37
C SER A 127 -1.04 10.46 4.69
N TYR A 128 -0.83 9.38 5.44
CA TYR A 128 -1.45 9.19 6.77
C TYR A 128 -1.06 10.31 7.74
N PHE A 129 0.17 10.81 7.63
CA PHE A 129 0.76 11.77 8.56
C PHE A 129 0.79 13.21 8.02
N MET A 130 0.26 13.44 6.83
CA MET A 130 0.17 14.79 6.25
C MET A 130 -0.97 15.59 6.87
N GLY A 131 -0.71 16.87 7.14
CA GLY A 131 -1.74 17.81 7.62
C GLY A 131 -2.12 17.67 9.10
N LEU A 132 -1.39 16.87 9.88
CA LEU A 132 -1.60 16.75 11.32
C LEU A 132 -1.10 18.00 12.04
N SER A 133 -1.92 18.55 12.93
CA SER A 133 -1.62 19.81 13.63
C SER A 133 -1.25 19.60 15.10
N ASP A 134 -1.88 18.63 15.76
CA ASP A 134 -1.72 18.41 17.20
C ASP A 134 -1.71 16.91 17.59
N VAL A 135 -1.60 16.64 18.90
CA VAL A 135 -1.58 15.27 19.44
C VAL A 135 -2.90 14.56 19.20
N ALA A 136 -4.03 15.26 19.19
CA ALA A 136 -5.33 14.64 19.00
C ALA A 136 -5.48 14.11 17.57
N ASP A 137 -5.04 14.88 16.57
CA ASP A 137 -4.95 14.43 15.18
C ASP A 137 -4.06 13.19 15.03
N LEU A 138 -2.87 13.23 15.65
CA LEU A 138 -1.91 12.13 15.59
C LEU A 138 -2.44 10.87 16.27
N ARG A 139 -3.08 11.01 17.43
CA ARG A 139 -3.73 9.90 18.15
C ARG A 139 -4.85 9.31 17.31
N PHE A 140 -5.71 10.14 16.73
CA PHE A 140 -6.81 9.70 15.89
C PHE A 140 -6.32 8.91 14.67
N VAL A 141 -5.32 9.43 13.95
CA VAL A 141 -4.73 8.71 12.81
C VAL A 141 -4.08 7.41 13.26
N TRP A 142 -3.37 7.41 14.38
CA TRP A 142 -2.73 6.21 14.89
C TRP A 142 -3.75 5.12 15.23
N GLU A 143 -4.78 5.46 16.01
CA GLU A 143 -5.78 4.54 16.50
C GLU A 143 -6.70 4.00 15.40
N HIS A 144 -7.13 4.85 14.47
CA HIS A 144 -8.17 4.50 13.50
C HIS A 144 -7.66 4.16 12.11
N LYS A 145 -6.38 4.43 11.81
CA LYS A 145 -5.80 4.17 10.49
C LYS A 145 -4.56 3.30 10.55
N VAL A 146 -3.53 3.74 11.27
CA VAL A 146 -2.23 3.05 11.29
C VAL A 146 -2.31 1.72 12.03
N MET A 147 -2.86 1.73 13.24
CA MET A 147 -2.96 0.53 14.08
C MET A 147 -3.84 -0.57 13.44
N PRO A 148 -5.03 -0.29 12.89
CA PRO A 148 -5.83 -1.30 12.20
C PRO A 148 -5.12 -1.88 10.97
N LEU A 149 -4.42 -1.05 10.18
CA LEU A 149 -3.63 -1.52 9.04
C LEU A 149 -2.53 -2.50 9.48
N LEU A 150 -1.81 -2.18 10.56
CA LEU A 150 -0.79 -3.06 11.11
C LEU A 150 -1.38 -4.36 11.66
N GLN A 151 -2.57 -4.32 12.27
CA GLN A 151 -3.27 -5.53 12.70
C GLN A 151 -3.65 -6.42 11.53
N GLU A 152 -4.06 -5.83 10.40
CA GLU A 152 -4.37 -6.57 9.18
C GLU A 152 -3.11 -7.24 8.60
N TYR A 153 -2.01 -6.48 8.51
CA TYR A 153 -0.73 -7.00 8.03
C TYR A 153 -0.19 -8.16 8.88
N PHE A 154 -0.39 -8.10 10.20
CA PHE A 154 0.05 -9.12 11.14
C PHE A 154 -1.10 -9.97 11.66
N TYR A 155 -2.14 -10.19 10.85
CA TYR A 155 -3.28 -11.02 11.25
C TYR A 155 -2.82 -12.44 11.64
N GLY A 156 -3.12 -12.82 12.89
CA GLY A 156 -2.70 -14.11 13.45
C GLY A 156 -1.24 -14.15 13.96
N ASP A 157 -0.48 -13.07 13.87
CA ASP A 157 0.92 -12.99 14.28
C ASP A 157 1.19 -11.79 15.22
N GLY A 158 0.62 -11.88 16.42
CA GLY A 158 0.76 -10.84 17.44
C GLY A 158 2.19 -10.64 17.95
N GLU A 159 3.05 -11.65 17.83
CA GLU A 159 4.46 -11.56 18.22
C GLU A 159 5.25 -10.64 17.27
N LYS A 160 5.01 -10.75 15.96
CA LYS A 160 5.57 -9.80 14.99
C LYS A 160 5.01 -8.39 15.19
N LEU A 161 3.70 -8.25 15.44
CA LEU A 161 3.10 -6.95 15.74
C LEU A 161 3.77 -6.29 16.96
N LEU A 162 4.01 -7.06 18.03
CA LEU A 162 4.77 -6.61 19.20
C LEU A 162 6.21 -6.24 18.86
N SER A 163 6.86 -7.00 17.98
CA SER A 163 8.24 -6.71 17.55
C SER A 163 8.35 -5.41 16.75
N VAL A 164 7.32 -5.09 15.96
CA VAL A 164 7.26 -3.84 15.18
C VAL A 164 6.97 -2.64 16.06
N LEU A 165 5.90 -2.71 16.87
CA LEU A 165 5.36 -1.57 17.61
C LEU A 165 5.88 -1.43 19.04
N GLY A 166 6.37 -2.51 19.65
CA GLY A 166 6.80 -2.53 21.04
C GLY A 166 5.66 -2.61 22.06
N ARG A 167 6.03 -2.71 23.33
CA ARG A 167 5.10 -2.95 24.45
C ARG A 167 4.17 -1.78 24.77
N ALA A 168 4.53 -0.57 24.35
CA ALA A 168 3.66 0.59 24.52
C ALA A 168 2.36 0.44 23.72
N PHE A 169 2.41 -0.23 22.58
CA PHE A 169 1.31 -0.36 21.63
C PHE A 169 0.75 -1.79 21.52
N VAL A 170 1.40 -2.78 22.14
CA VAL A 170 0.93 -4.16 22.20
C VAL A 170 1.12 -4.72 23.60
N GLN A 171 0.02 -5.07 24.25
CA GLN A 171 0.01 -5.77 25.53
C GLN A 171 -0.02 -7.28 25.34
N THR A 172 0.65 -7.99 26.26
CA THR A 172 0.66 -9.45 26.29
C THR A 172 -0.03 -9.94 27.55
N GLU A 173 -0.96 -10.88 27.41
CA GLU A 173 -1.61 -11.57 28.52
C GLU A 173 -1.40 -13.07 28.37
N LYS A 174 -1.00 -13.74 29.44
CA LYS A 174 -0.97 -15.21 29.48
C LYS A 174 -2.34 -15.73 29.90
N ILE A 175 -2.92 -16.58 29.08
CA ILE A 175 -4.22 -17.19 29.32
C ILE A 175 -4.05 -18.70 29.33
N GLU A 176 -4.59 -19.34 30.34
CA GLU A 176 -4.72 -20.79 30.42
C GLU A 176 -5.87 -21.23 29.53
N VAL A 177 -5.59 -22.11 28.56
CA VAL A 177 -6.56 -22.64 27.63
C VAL A 177 -6.61 -24.15 27.78
N GLY A 178 -7.77 -24.69 28.15
CA GLY A 178 -7.97 -26.12 28.35
C GLY A 178 -8.94 -26.43 29.49
N ALA A 179 -9.19 -27.71 29.73
CA ALA A 179 -9.97 -28.21 30.85
C ALA A 179 -9.39 -29.55 31.34
N GLY A 180 -9.44 -29.78 32.66
CA GLY A 180 -8.86 -30.99 33.27
C GLY A 180 -7.34 -30.99 33.27
N ASP A 181 -6.71 -32.13 33.01
CA ASP A 181 -5.24 -32.29 33.01
C ASP A 181 -4.54 -31.70 31.76
N SER A 182 -5.28 -31.04 30.88
CA SER A 182 -4.81 -30.51 29.59
C SER A 182 -4.86 -28.98 29.55
N VAL A 183 -4.25 -28.31 30.53
CA VAL A 183 -4.13 -26.84 30.56
C VAL A 183 -2.86 -26.42 29.83
N GLU A 184 -3.01 -25.66 28.74
CA GLU A 184 -1.90 -25.03 28.02
C GLU A 184 -1.87 -23.53 28.33
N GLU A 185 -0.70 -22.97 28.66
CA GLU A 185 -0.50 -21.52 28.66
C GLU A 185 -0.37 -21.01 27.22
N ARG A 186 -1.20 -20.04 26.85
CA ARG A 186 -1.08 -19.30 25.59
C ARG A 186 -0.88 -17.82 25.85
N THR A 187 0.00 -17.19 25.07
CA THR A 187 0.18 -15.73 25.12
C THR A 187 -0.74 -15.08 24.10
N VAL A 188 -1.59 -14.18 24.56
CA VAL A 188 -2.48 -13.37 23.74
C VAL A 188 -1.89 -11.97 23.62
N TYR A 189 -1.84 -11.47 22.39
CA TYR A 189 -1.36 -10.13 22.07
C TYR A 189 -2.57 -9.23 21.79
N ARG A 190 -2.66 -8.09 22.48
CA ARG A 190 -3.73 -7.11 22.27
C ARG A 190 -3.16 -5.75 21.92
N PRO A 191 -3.71 -5.07 20.92
CA PRO A 191 -3.42 -3.66 20.66
C PRO A 191 -3.67 -2.83 21.91
N ASN A 192 -2.77 -1.87 22.16
CA ASN A 192 -2.86 -0.93 23.25
C ASN A 192 -2.64 0.48 22.73
N LEU A 193 -3.32 1.44 23.35
CA LEU A 193 -3.10 2.86 23.12
C LEU A 193 -2.88 3.53 24.48
N PRO A 194 -1.72 4.16 24.72
CA PRO A 194 -1.46 4.86 25.98
C PRO A 194 -2.58 5.87 26.30
N ALA A 195 -3.06 5.88 27.55
CA ALA A 195 -4.22 6.68 27.93
C ALA A 195 -3.89 8.19 27.99
N LYS A 196 -2.67 8.53 28.41
CA LYS A 196 -2.20 9.92 28.46
C LYS A 196 -1.45 10.29 27.19
N ASP A 197 -1.62 11.54 26.77
CA ASP A 197 -0.95 12.08 25.58
C ASP A 197 0.57 12.13 25.73
N GLU A 198 1.09 12.40 26.92
CA GLU A 198 2.52 12.37 27.20
C GLU A 198 3.12 10.98 26.98
N GLU A 199 2.45 9.94 27.50
CA GLU A 199 2.87 8.54 27.35
C GLU A 199 2.77 8.08 25.88
N PHE A 200 1.73 8.53 25.16
CA PHE A 200 1.55 8.26 23.73
C PHE A 200 2.66 8.90 22.88
N VAL A 201 2.94 10.19 23.12
CA VAL A 201 3.97 10.93 22.40
C VAL A 201 5.34 10.33 22.65
N GLU A 202 5.65 9.95 23.89
CA GLU A 202 6.95 9.35 24.22
C GLU A 202 7.12 7.98 23.56
N ALA A 203 6.08 7.14 23.58
CA ALA A 203 6.09 5.85 22.89
C ALA A 203 6.35 6.00 21.37
N LEU A 204 5.77 7.02 20.72
CA LEU A 204 6.04 7.30 19.32
C LEU A 204 7.47 7.80 19.07
N LYS A 205 8.05 8.58 19.98
CA LYS A 205 9.46 9.00 19.86
C LYS A 205 10.40 7.82 19.99
N GLU A 206 10.17 6.92 20.96
CA GLU A 206 10.95 5.69 21.10
C GLU A 206 10.90 4.84 19.84
N LEU A 207 9.70 4.70 19.26
CA LEU A 207 9.50 3.98 18.01
C LEU A 207 10.22 4.64 16.82
N ALA A 208 10.33 5.98 16.81
CA ALA A 208 11.07 6.71 15.78
C ALA A 208 12.60 6.61 15.90
N MET A 209 13.12 6.26 17.08
CA MET A 209 14.56 6.16 17.35
C MET A 209 15.15 4.76 17.10
N GLY A 210 14.32 3.72 17.01
CA GLY A 210 14.75 2.32 16.88
C GLY A 210 14.52 1.72 15.51
#